data_AF-B7PJK5-F1
#
_entry.id   AF-B7PJK5-F1
#
_cell.length_a   1.000
_cell.length_b   1.000
_cell.length_c   1.000
_cell.angle_alpha   90.00
_cell.angle_beta   90.00
_cell.angle_gamma   90.00
#
_symmetry.space_group_name_H-M   'P 1'
#
loop_
_entity.id
_entity.type
_entity.pdbx_description
1 polymer ?
#
loop_
_entity_poly.entity_id
_entity_poly.type
_entity_poly.pdbx_seq_one_letter_code
_entity_poly.pdbx_strand_id
1 'polypeptide(L)'
;MICMLLVHNGLFESAEASLEYFGNVRTDKTVGTKFQGVETPSQNRYVEYFEEVKEKHNGQVPEEIPQKVSEIRIYKLSGLGRGTGTDFSCEVFEGRTKVFEMDFGRQMNCQANYRSEADVLEVIPINFPVVRGDVKFRFWCQSSSVPRGYEDCPFFFWFHTSFIRDKSLFLKRDVLDNPHKQKTWTTYHADFAVELLFAP
;
A
#
# COMPACT_ATOMS: atom_id res chain seq x y z
N MET A 1 -9.07 0.05 14.89
CA MET A 1 -10.20 -0.44 15.71
C MET A 1 -10.89 0.67 16.50
N ILE A 2 -10.21 1.48 17.31
CA ILE A 2 -10.86 2.57 18.05
C ILE A 2 -11.57 3.53 17.10
N CYS A 3 -10.92 3.95 16.01
CA CYS A 3 -11.53 4.86 15.04
C CYS A 3 -12.81 4.27 14.40
N MET A 4 -12.78 3.00 14.01
CA MET A 4 -13.98 2.29 13.53
C MET A 4 -15.10 2.27 14.57
N LEU A 5 -14.79 2.06 15.85
CA LEU A 5 -15.80 2.09 16.92
C LEU A 5 -16.41 3.49 17.09
N LEU A 6 -15.60 4.54 16.99
CA LEU A 6 -16.09 5.92 17.07
C LEU A 6 -17.03 6.25 15.90
N VAL A 7 -16.67 5.84 14.67
CA VAL A 7 -17.53 5.95 13.48
C VAL A 7 -18.80 5.10 13.64
N HIS A 8 -18.68 3.86 14.14
CA HIS A 8 -19.82 2.97 14.34
C HIS A 8 -20.90 3.59 15.22
N ASN A 9 -20.48 4.18 16.34
CA ASN A 9 -21.34 4.82 17.33
C ASN A 9 -21.84 6.22 16.91
N GLY A 10 -21.48 6.71 15.72
CA GLY A 10 -21.89 8.02 15.23
C GLY A 10 -21.25 9.20 15.98
N LEU A 11 -20.09 8.99 16.61
CA LEU A 11 -19.35 10.06 17.28
C LEU A 11 -18.56 10.93 16.31
N PHE A 12 -18.27 10.40 15.12
CA PHE A 12 -17.71 11.13 13.99
C PHE A 12 -18.48 10.75 12.73
N GLU A 13 -18.68 11.75 11.88
CA GLU A 13 -19.35 11.59 10.58
C GLU A 13 -18.44 10.98 9.52
N SER A 14 -17.11 10.94 9.74
CA SER A 14 -16.20 10.31 8.80
C SER A 14 -15.01 9.56 9.41
N ALA A 15 -14.45 8.64 8.64
CA ALA A 15 -13.20 7.93 8.95
C ALA A 15 -12.04 8.91 9.16
N GLU A 16 -11.91 9.91 8.28
CA GLU A 16 -10.90 10.97 8.35
C GLU A 16 -10.98 11.73 9.67
N ALA A 17 -12.16 12.22 10.04
CA ALA A 17 -12.37 12.97 11.28
C ALA A 17 -12.06 12.11 12.52
N SER A 18 -12.44 10.83 12.47
CA SER A 18 -12.14 9.91 13.56
C SER A 18 -10.64 9.61 13.70
N LEU A 19 -9.93 9.43 12.58
CA LEU A 19 -8.48 9.20 12.55
C LEU A 19 -7.72 10.45 13.05
N GLU A 20 -8.12 11.63 12.58
CA GLU A 20 -7.53 12.89 13.01
C GLU A 20 -7.72 13.12 14.51
N TYR A 21 -8.93 12.92 15.02
CA TYR A 21 -9.22 13.03 16.46
C TYR A 21 -8.37 12.05 17.26
N PHE A 22 -8.37 10.77 16.89
CA PHE A 22 -7.64 9.74 17.61
C PHE A 22 -6.14 10.03 17.65
N GLY A 23 -5.55 10.40 16.51
CA GLY A 23 -4.13 10.71 16.46
C GLY A 23 -3.80 12.01 17.21
N ASN A 24 -4.67 13.02 17.23
CA ASN A 24 -4.50 14.22 18.04
C ASN A 24 -4.52 13.94 19.55
N VAL A 25 -5.43 13.08 20.02
CA VAL A 25 -5.54 12.70 21.44
C VAL A 25 -4.39 11.81 21.89
N ARG A 26 -3.92 10.92 21.00
CA ARG A 26 -2.86 9.97 21.33
C ARG A 26 -1.45 10.58 21.24
N THR A 27 -1.30 11.63 20.46
CA THR A 27 -0.03 12.35 20.30
C THR A 27 0.19 13.29 21.47
N ASP A 28 1.26 13.06 22.23
CA ASP A 28 1.69 14.02 23.22
C ASP A 28 2.34 15.24 22.53
N LYS A 29 1.54 16.30 22.37
CA LYS A 29 1.97 17.57 21.76
C LYS A 29 3.01 18.32 22.58
N THR A 30 3.27 17.91 23.84
CA THR A 30 4.30 18.51 24.71
C THR A 30 5.71 17.98 24.42
N VAL A 31 5.81 16.80 23.78
CA VAL A 31 7.10 16.16 23.40
C VAL A 31 7.38 16.28 21.90
N GLY A 32 6.42 16.79 21.11
CA GLY A 32 6.60 17.18 19.70
C GLY A 32 5.28 17.43 18.96
N THR A 33 5.33 18.18 17.85
CA THR A 33 4.14 18.54 17.04
C THR A 33 3.67 17.46 16.05
N LYS A 34 4.35 16.31 16.00
CA LYS A 34 4.12 15.26 14.98
C LYS A 34 3.14 14.21 15.50
N PHE A 35 2.19 13.79 14.66
CA PHE A 35 1.37 12.59 14.91
C PHE A 35 2.28 11.42 15.34
N GLN A 36 2.14 10.98 16.58
CA GLN A 36 2.97 9.94 17.17
C GLN A 36 2.41 8.57 16.81
N GLY A 37 2.78 8.10 15.62
CA GLY A 37 3.30 6.73 15.42
C GLY A 37 2.48 5.52 15.89
N VAL A 38 1.17 5.46 15.63
CA VAL A 38 0.39 4.22 15.83
C VAL A 38 -0.26 3.71 14.54
N GLU A 39 -0.31 4.52 13.50
CA GLU A 39 -1.09 4.23 12.29
C GLU A 39 -0.21 4.15 11.04
N THR A 40 -0.39 3.06 10.29
CA THR A 40 0.12 2.85 8.95
C THR A 40 -0.98 3.25 7.95
N PRO A 41 -0.64 3.76 6.76
CA PRO A 41 -1.64 4.05 5.73
C PRO A 41 -2.59 2.90 5.41
N SER A 42 -2.12 1.66 5.46
CA SER A 42 -3.02 0.50 5.32
C SER A 42 -4.04 0.41 6.46
N GLN A 43 -3.69 0.75 7.70
CA GLN A 43 -4.69 0.82 8.78
C GLN A 43 -5.71 1.92 8.52
N ASN A 44 -5.30 3.09 8.02
CA ASN A 44 -6.21 4.19 7.68
C ASN A 44 -7.20 3.77 6.59
N ARG A 45 -6.69 3.15 5.51
CA ARG A 45 -7.49 2.58 4.43
C ARG A 45 -8.56 1.61 4.92
N TYR A 46 -8.26 0.80 5.94
CA TYR A 46 -9.25 -0.13 6.50
C TYR A 46 -10.32 0.58 7.35
N VAL A 47 -10.01 1.74 7.96
CA VAL A 47 -11.04 2.57 8.62
C VAL A 47 -11.97 3.18 7.57
N GLU A 48 -11.44 3.64 6.43
CA GLU A 48 -12.23 4.10 5.28
C GLU A 48 -13.08 2.98 4.68
N TYR A 49 -12.54 1.76 4.53
CA TYR A 49 -13.33 0.61 4.11
C TYR A 49 -14.48 0.31 5.08
N PHE A 50 -14.25 0.42 6.39
CA PHE A 50 -15.31 0.22 7.37
C PHE A 50 -16.42 1.26 7.26
N GLU A 51 -16.07 2.54 7.07
CA GLU A 51 -17.02 3.61 6.78
C GLU A 51 -17.84 3.29 5.52
N GLU A 52 -17.19 2.92 4.41
CA GLU A 52 -17.89 2.52 3.18
C GLU A 52 -18.86 1.35 3.40
N VAL A 53 -18.45 0.35 4.19
CA VAL A 53 -19.31 -0.79 4.54
C VAL A 53 -20.52 -0.35 5.36
N LYS A 54 -20.33 0.52 6.35
CA LYS A 54 -21.41 1.05 7.18
C LYS A 54 -22.42 1.84 6.34
N GLU A 55 -21.94 2.70 5.45
CA GLU A 55 -22.78 3.65 4.70
C GLU A 55 -23.39 3.08 3.44
N LYS A 56 -22.60 2.37 2.61
CA LYS A 56 -23.02 1.91 1.28
C LYS A 56 -23.48 0.45 1.27
N HIS A 57 -23.07 -0.33 2.27
CA HIS A 57 -23.39 -1.75 2.37
C HIS A 57 -24.23 -2.11 3.60
N ASN A 58 -24.82 -1.11 4.28
CA ASN A 58 -25.67 -1.31 5.47
C ASN A 58 -25.00 -2.15 6.56
N GLY A 59 -23.67 -2.02 6.72
CA GLY A 59 -22.87 -2.79 7.66
C GLY A 59 -22.63 -4.25 7.26
N GLN A 60 -23.06 -4.67 6.07
CA GLN A 60 -22.80 -6.01 5.54
C GLN A 60 -21.46 -6.03 4.82
N VAL A 61 -20.66 -7.05 5.11
CA VAL A 61 -19.36 -7.24 4.45
C VAL A 61 -19.61 -7.45 2.94
N PRO A 62 -18.95 -6.68 2.06
CA PRO A 62 -19.08 -6.85 0.61
C PRO A 62 -18.60 -8.23 0.18
N GLU A 63 -19.18 -8.78 -0.88
CA GLU A 63 -18.67 -10.02 -1.48
C GLU A 63 -17.21 -9.86 -1.92
N GLU A 64 -16.39 -10.88 -1.68
CA GLU A 64 -15.00 -10.90 -2.12
C GLU A 64 -14.92 -11.03 -3.64
N ILE A 65 -14.62 -9.91 -4.30
CA ILE A 65 -14.47 -9.86 -5.76
C ILE A 65 -13.11 -10.48 -6.12
N PRO A 66 -13.04 -11.53 -6.94
CA PRO A 66 -11.76 -12.11 -7.35
C PRO A 66 -11.02 -11.13 -8.25
N GLN A 67 -9.74 -10.89 -7.96
CA GLN A 67 -8.91 -9.96 -8.71
C GLN A 67 -7.66 -10.67 -9.22
N LYS A 68 -7.19 -10.26 -10.41
CA LYS A 68 -5.93 -10.74 -10.98
C LYS A 68 -5.12 -9.54 -11.42
N VAL A 69 -3.94 -9.34 -10.86
CA VAL A 69 -3.05 -8.24 -11.25
C VAL A 69 -2.44 -8.55 -12.61
N SER A 70 -2.63 -7.63 -13.57
CA SER A 70 -2.07 -7.72 -14.92
C SER A 70 -0.79 -6.91 -15.08
N GLU A 71 -0.64 -5.82 -14.33
CA GLU A 71 0.54 -4.94 -14.39
C GLU A 71 0.74 -4.24 -13.04
N ILE A 72 2.01 -4.03 -12.67
CA ILE A 72 2.43 -3.19 -11.55
C ILE A 72 3.29 -2.07 -12.13
N ARG A 73 2.96 -0.82 -11.81
CA ARG A 73 3.78 0.33 -12.16
C ARG A 73 4.37 0.97 -10.92
N ILE A 74 5.67 1.20 -10.92
CA ILE A 74 6.36 1.94 -9.85
C ILE A 74 6.93 3.22 -10.45
N TYR A 75 6.36 4.34 -10.02
CA TYR A 75 6.70 5.68 -10.50
C TYR A 75 7.83 6.27 -9.66
N LYS A 76 8.67 7.08 -10.32
CA LYS A 76 9.79 7.81 -9.69
C LYS A 76 10.76 6.90 -8.96
N LEU A 77 11.26 5.93 -9.72
CA LEU A 77 12.22 4.96 -9.23
C LEU A 77 13.66 5.49 -9.33
N SER A 78 13.92 6.49 -10.18
CA SER A 78 15.24 7.11 -10.30
C SER A 78 15.80 7.53 -8.93
N GLY A 79 17.04 7.14 -8.64
CA GLY A 79 17.69 7.39 -7.36
C GLY A 79 17.27 6.48 -6.19
N LEU A 80 16.23 5.65 -6.34
CA LEU A 80 15.83 4.65 -5.35
C LEU A 80 16.53 3.31 -5.63
N GLY A 81 17.35 2.84 -4.69
CA GLY A 81 18.14 1.61 -4.88
C GLY A 81 19.10 1.76 -6.07
N ARG A 82 19.05 0.84 -7.03
CA ARG A 82 19.77 0.96 -8.31
C ARG A 82 19.11 1.88 -9.34
N GLY A 83 17.97 2.48 -9.01
CA GLY A 83 17.23 3.41 -9.87
C GLY A 83 16.47 2.75 -11.04
N THR A 84 16.57 1.43 -11.20
CA THR A 84 16.04 0.68 -12.34
C THR A 84 15.10 -0.45 -11.94
N GLY A 85 14.95 -0.73 -10.64
CA GLY A 85 14.14 -1.84 -10.14
C GLY A 85 14.82 -3.20 -10.18
N THR A 86 16.02 -3.31 -10.76
CA THR A 86 16.76 -4.59 -10.87
C THR A 86 17.20 -5.18 -9.54
N ASP A 87 17.19 -4.38 -8.47
CA ASP A 87 17.47 -4.78 -7.10
C ASP A 87 16.20 -5.02 -6.27
N PHE A 88 15.02 -4.96 -6.88
CA PHE A 88 13.74 -5.16 -6.21
C PHE A 88 13.13 -6.53 -6.48
N SER A 89 12.40 -7.02 -5.47
CA SER A 89 11.52 -8.18 -5.57
C SER A 89 10.22 -7.90 -4.80
N CYS A 90 9.18 -8.68 -5.07
CA CYS A 90 7.88 -8.51 -4.44
C CYS A 90 7.29 -9.86 -4.02
N GLU A 91 6.73 -9.91 -2.82
CA GLU A 91 5.94 -11.03 -2.31
C GLU A 91 4.49 -10.60 -2.16
N VAL A 92 3.55 -11.48 -2.52
CA VAL A 92 2.12 -11.25 -2.40
C VAL A 92 1.50 -12.24 -1.44
N PHE A 93 0.67 -11.73 -0.54
CA PHE A 93 -0.04 -12.52 0.46
C PHE A 93 -1.54 -12.35 0.31
N GLU A 94 -2.26 -13.45 0.46
CA GLU A 94 -3.71 -13.48 0.66
C GLU A 94 -3.94 -13.83 2.13
N GLY A 95 -4.46 -12.87 2.90
CA GLY A 95 -4.45 -12.92 4.36
C GLY A 95 -3.04 -13.11 4.90
N ARG A 96 -2.76 -14.29 5.49
CA ARG A 96 -1.44 -14.63 6.06
C ARG A 96 -0.60 -15.56 5.17
N THR A 97 -1.15 -16.02 4.06
CA THR A 97 -0.51 -17.02 3.20
C THR A 97 0.21 -16.34 2.06
N LYS A 98 1.51 -16.64 1.87
CA LYS A 98 2.22 -16.19 0.66
C LYS A 98 1.69 -16.98 -0.53
N VAL A 99 1.09 -16.28 -1.50
CA VAL A 99 0.47 -16.88 -2.70
C VAL A 99 1.29 -16.66 -3.95
N PHE A 100 2.19 -15.68 -3.96
CA PHE A 100 3.01 -15.36 -5.12
C PHE A 100 4.30 -14.64 -4.73
N GLU A 101 5.32 -14.74 -5.58
CA GLU A 101 6.55 -13.98 -5.46
C GLU A 101 7.16 -13.72 -6.83
N MET A 102 7.86 -12.61 -6.96
CA MET A 102 8.52 -12.17 -8.18
C MET A 102 9.82 -11.43 -7.87
N ASP A 103 10.81 -11.58 -8.74
CA ASP A 103 12.10 -10.88 -8.66
C ASP A 103 12.32 -10.14 -9.96
N PHE A 104 12.37 -8.80 -9.89
CA PHE A 104 12.37 -7.94 -11.06
C PHE A 104 13.73 -7.97 -11.79
N GLY A 105 14.83 -8.09 -11.04
CA GLY A 105 16.17 -8.19 -11.62
C GLY A 105 16.42 -9.51 -12.31
N ARG A 106 15.95 -10.61 -11.71
CA ARG A 106 16.05 -11.96 -12.27
C ARG A 106 14.96 -12.28 -13.29
N GLN A 107 13.97 -11.42 -13.46
CA GLN A 107 12.79 -11.66 -14.29
C GLN A 107 12.06 -12.95 -13.87
N MET A 108 12.04 -13.25 -12.58
CA MET A 108 11.41 -14.44 -12.04
C MET A 108 9.92 -14.15 -11.82
N ASN A 109 9.06 -14.97 -12.45
CA ASN A 109 7.59 -14.82 -12.41
C ASN A 109 7.07 -13.44 -12.86
N CYS A 110 7.87 -12.68 -13.60
CA CYS A 110 7.47 -11.38 -14.16
C CYS A 110 8.34 -10.97 -15.35
N GLN A 111 7.87 -9.99 -16.11
CA GLN A 111 8.69 -9.18 -17.03
C GLN A 111 8.71 -7.74 -16.51
N ALA A 112 9.87 -7.29 -16.04
CA ALA A 112 10.10 -5.95 -15.51
C ALA A 112 10.91 -5.12 -16.52
N ASN A 113 10.38 -3.95 -16.89
CA ASN A 113 11.00 -3.03 -17.84
C ASN A 113 10.98 -1.60 -17.27
N TYR A 114 12.14 -0.99 -17.12
CA TYR A 114 12.25 0.39 -16.65
C TYR A 114 12.31 1.36 -17.83
N ARG A 115 11.37 2.31 -17.86
CA ARG A 115 11.28 3.37 -18.87
C ARG A 115 11.85 4.66 -18.31
N SER A 116 13.11 4.94 -18.65
CA SER A 116 13.85 6.10 -18.11
C SER A 116 13.23 7.45 -18.46
N GLU A 117 12.63 7.61 -19.64
CA GLU A 117 11.99 8.87 -20.06
C GLU A 117 10.78 9.24 -19.20
N ALA A 118 10.00 8.23 -18.81
CA ALA A 118 8.82 8.40 -17.95
C ALA A 118 9.16 8.29 -16.45
N ASP A 119 10.34 7.74 -16.14
CA ASP A 119 10.76 7.33 -14.79
C ASP A 119 9.74 6.38 -14.14
N VAL A 120 9.42 5.31 -14.86
CA VAL A 120 8.46 4.28 -14.44
C VAL A 120 9.03 2.89 -14.68
N LEU A 121 8.95 2.03 -13.66
CA LEU A 121 9.13 0.59 -13.81
C LEU A 121 7.77 -0.06 -14.08
N GLU A 122 7.64 -0.70 -15.24
CA GLU A 122 6.48 -1.49 -15.62
C GLU A 122 6.81 -2.97 -15.38
N VAL A 123 6.01 -3.66 -14.56
CA VAL A 123 6.18 -5.08 -14.24
C VAL A 123 4.93 -5.84 -14.63
N ILE A 124 5.07 -6.77 -15.56
CA ILE A 124 4.01 -7.67 -16.01
C ILE A 124 4.19 -9.02 -15.29
N PRO A 125 3.34 -9.38 -14.31
CA PRO A 125 3.43 -10.66 -13.64
C PRO A 125 3.15 -11.84 -14.59
N ILE A 126 3.89 -12.94 -14.46
CA ILE A 126 3.69 -14.19 -15.21
C ILE A 126 3.02 -15.20 -14.27
N ASN A 127 1.91 -15.81 -14.70
CA ASN A 127 1.16 -16.80 -13.92
C ASN A 127 0.68 -16.28 -12.54
N PHE A 128 0.36 -14.99 -12.44
CA PHE A 128 -0.18 -14.40 -11.20
C PHE A 128 -1.50 -15.09 -10.81
N PRO A 129 -1.66 -15.53 -9.54
CA PRO A 129 -2.87 -16.20 -9.08
C PRO A 129 -4.05 -15.23 -9.00
N VAL A 130 -5.27 -15.75 -9.04
CA VAL A 130 -6.45 -14.96 -8.67
C VAL A 130 -6.46 -14.82 -7.15
N VAL A 131 -6.54 -13.59 -6.64
CA VAL A 131 -6.57 -13.27 -5.21
C VAL A 131 -7.94 -12.75 -4.78
N ARG A 132 -8.30 -12.94 -3.51
CA ARG A 132 -9.58 -12.55 -2.91
C ARG A 132 -9.37 -11.95 -1.52
N GLY A 133 -10.33 -11.14 -1.08
CA GLY A 133 -10.35 -10.58 0.27
C GLY A 133 -9.15 -9.66 0.53
N ASP A 134 -8.49 -9.85 1.68
CA ASP A 134 -7.34 -9.06 2.12
C ASP A 134 -6.05 -9.48 1.42
N VAL A 135 -5.49 -8.57 0.61
CA VAL A 135 -4.28 -8.82 -0.16
C VAL A 135 -3.18 -7.85 0.25
N LYS A 136 -1.97 -8.38 0.43
CA LYS A 136 -0.78 -7.60 0.74
C LYS A 136 0.27 -7.73 -0.34
N PHE A 137 0.88 -6.62 -0.70
CA PHE A 137 2.11 -6.59 -1.48
C PHE A 137 3.26 -6.11 -0.60
N ARG A 138 4.33 -6.89 -0.51
CA ARG A 138 5.54 -6.55 0.24
C ARG A 138 6.73 -6.50 -0.71
N PHE A 139 7.42 -5.36 -0.73
CA PHE A 139 8.55 -5.12 -1.63
C PHE A 139 9.86 -5.22 -0.87
N TRP A 140 10.82 -5.91 -1.47
CA TRP A 140 12.18 -6.06 -0.99
C TRP A 140 13.14 -5.32 -1.91
N CYS A 141 14.26 -4.87 -1.35
CA CYS A 141 15.33 -4.24 -2.08
C CYS A 141 16.67 -4.76 -1.56
N GLN A 142 17.57 -5.13 -2.47
CA GLN A 142 18.92 -5.59 -2.14
C GLN A 142 19.85 -4.44 -1.77
N SER A 143 19.55 -3.21 -2.22
CA SER A 143 20.37 -2.04 -1.92
C SER A 143 20.21 -1.60 -0.47
N SER A 144 21.33 -1.45 0.24
CA SER A 144 21.37 -0.89 1.60
C SER A 144 21.04 0.60 1.66
N SER A 145 21.02 1.29 0.51
CA SER A 145 20.60 2.70 0.43
C SER A 145 19.09 2.89 0.62
N VAL A 146 18.30 1.83 0.48
CA VAL A 146 16.85 1.87 0.67
C VAL A 146 16.52 1.48 2.12
N PRO A 147 15.98 2.39 2.94
CA PRO A 147 15.74 2.13 4.34
C PRO A 147 14.60 1.12 4.53
N ARG A 148 14.78 0.22 5.51
CA ARG A 148 13.74 -0.71 5.94
C ARG A 148 12.96 -0.13 7.12
N GLY A 149 11.64 -0.36 7.11
CA GLY A 149 10.74 0.11 8.14
C GLY A 149 10.05 -1.03 8.88
N TYR A 150 8.74 -0.91 9.03
CA TYR A 150 7.93 -2.00 9.55
C TYR A 150 8.09 -3.26 8.69
N GLU A 151 8.01 -4.40 9.35
CA GLU A 151 8.20 -5.73 8.76
C GLU A 151 9.58 -5.97 8.10
N ASP A 152 10.59 -5.19 8.49
CA ASP A 152 11.95 -5.27 7.95
C ASP A 152 12.01 -5.17 6.41
N CYS A 153 11.07 -4.46 5.79
CA CYS A 153 11.04 -4.27 4.34
C CYS A 153 11.08 -2.77 3.96
N PRO A 154 11.55 -2.43 2.74
CA PRO A 154 11.43 -1.09 2.18
C PRO A 154 10.03 -0.51 2.28
N PHE A 155 9.03 -1.19 1.73
CA PHE A 155 7.64 -0.76 1.77
C PHE A 155 6.68 -1.91 1.46
N PHE A 156 5.44 -1.73 1.88
CA PHE A 156 4.34 -2.64 1.59
C PHE A 156 3.01 -1.87 1.58
N PHE A 157 1.94 -2.57 1.24
CA PHE A 157 0.58 -2.08 1.42
C PHE A 157 -0.41 -3.24 1.45
N TRP A 158 -1.58 -2.99 2.03
CA TRP A 158 -2.73 -3.89 2.03
C TRP A 158 -3.92 -3.28 1.31
N PHE A 159 -4.70 -4.08 0.62
CA PHE A 159 -6.00 -3.66 0.10
C PHE A 159 -6.97 -4.83 0.20
N HIS A 160 -8.27 -4.53 0.10
CA HIS A 160 -9.29 -5.57 0.03
C HIS A 160 -9.91 -5.58 -1.37
N THR A 161 -10.00 -6.76 -1.99
CA THR A 161 -10.32 -6.88 -3.42
C THR A 161 -11.69 -6.33 -3.82
N SER A 162 -12.66 -6.33 -2.90
CA SER A 162 -14.01 -5.78 -3.11
C SER A 162 -14.07 -4.26 -3.29
N PHE A 163 -13.03 -3.53 -2.87
CA PHE A 163 -12.98 -2.07 -2.94
C PHE A 163 -12.18 -1.56 -4.15
N ILE A 164 -11.72 -2.46 -5.03
CA ILE A 164 -11.08 -2.07 -6.27
C ILE A 164 -12.12 -1.45 -7.21
N ARG A 165 -11.82 -0.25 -7.71
CA ARG A 165 -12.63 0.49 -8.67
C ARG A 165 -11.85 0.66 -9.97
N ASP A 166 -12.56 0.73 -11.09
CA ASP A 166 -11.97 1.02 -12.41
C ASP A 166 -10.77 0.15 -12.82
N LYS A 167 -10.68 -1.08 -12.29
CA LYS A 167 -9.59 -2.03 -12.55
C LYS A 167 -8.20 -1.45 -12.25
N SER A 168 -8.11 -0.51 -11.32
CA SER A 168 -6.83 0.08 -10.88
C SER A 168 -6.81 0.36 -9.37
N LEU A 169 -5.61 0.31 -8.79
CA LEU A 169 -5.31 0.81 -7.45
C LEU A 169 -4.05 1.66 -7.52
N PHE A 170 -4.19 2.98 -7.40
CA PHE A 170 -3.08 3.92 -7.42
C PHE A 170 -2.77 4.45 -6.02
N LEU A 171 -1.55 4.19 -5.54
CA LEU A 171 -1.08 4.54 -4.20
C LEU A 171 0.13 5.46 -4.26
N LYS A 172 -0.04 6.72 -3.86
CA LYS A 172 1.05 7.69 -3.70
C LYS A 172 1.94 7.34 -2.50
N ARG A 173 3.14 7.90 -2.45
CA ARG A 173 4.12 7.77 -1.35
C ARG A 173 3.48 7.84 0.04
N ASP A 174 2.63 8.84 0.25
CA ASP A 174 2.09 9.14 1.57
C ASP A 174 1.04 8.11 2.04
N VAL A 175 0.54 7.26 1.13
CA VAL A 175 -0.41 6.17 1.43
C VAL A 175 0.21 4.76 1.32
N LEU A 176 1.55 4.68 1.26
CA LEU A 176 2.32 3.45 1.30
C LEU A 176 2.92 3.22 2.70
N ASP A 177 2.91 1.97 3.17
CA ASP A 177 3.46 1.64 4.47
C ASP A 177 5.00 1.66 4.42
N ASN A 178 5.59 2.44 5.32
CA ASN A 178 7.00 2.90 5.37
C ASN A 178 7.30 4.22 4.63
N PRO A 179 7.01 4.41 3.32
CA PRO A 179 7.27 5.68 2.62
C PRO A 179 6.49 6.89 3.16
N HIS A 180 5.33 6.68 3.80
CA HIS A 180 4.58 7.74 4.48
C HIS A 180 5.37 8.48 5.56
N LYS A 181 6.46 7.88 6.07
CA LYS A 181 7.27 8.51 7.12
C LYS A 181 8.19 9.55 6.52
N GLN A 182 8.06 10.80 6.98
CA GLN A 182 8.90 11.93 6.56
C GLN A 182 10.41 11.65 6.59
N LYS A 183 10.89 10.84 7.54
CA LYS A 183 12.31 10.45 7.65
C LYS A 183 12.84 9.66 6.45
N THR A 184 11.96 9.15 5.59
CA THR A 184 12.30 8.37 4.40
C THR A 184 12.23 9.20 3.11
N TRP A 185 11.81 10.47 3.17
CA TRP A 185 11.57 11.30 1.99
C TRP A 185 12.85 11.80 1.30
N THR A 186 14.00 11.63 1.94
CA THR A 186 15.31 11.77 1.25
C THR A 186 15.58 10.61 0.31
N THR A 187 14.88 9.48 0.48
CA THR A 187 15.00 8.27 -0.35
C THR A 187 13.79 8.11 -1.29
N TYR A 188 12.57 8.32 -0.79
CA TYR A 188 11.34 8.25 -1.59
C TYR A 188 10.88 9.64 -2.02
N HIS A 189 11.01 9.94 -3.31
CA HIS A 189 10.59 11.21 -3.90
C HIS A 189 9.10 11.49 -3.70
N ALA A 190 8.68 12.76 -3.69
CA ALA A 190 7.27 13.15 -3.48
C ALA A 190 6.29 12.50 -4.47
N ASP A 191 6.74 12.34 -5.70
CA ASP A 191 6.00 11.73 -6.80
C ASP A 191 6.15 10.18 -6.86
N PHE A 192 6.82 9.56 -5.88
CA PHE A 192 6.88 8.10 -5.77
C PHE A 192 5.47 7.52 -5.60
N ALA A 193 5.13 6.52 -6.41
CA ALA A 193 3.83 5.89 -6.36
C ALA A 193 3.90 4.45 -6.87
N VAL A 194 2.93 3.63 -6.44
CA VAL A 194 2.71 2.28 -6.96
C VAL A 194 1.29 2.20 -7.51
N GLU A 195 1.13 1.64 -8.69
CA GLU A 195 -0.15 1.36 -9.30
C GLU A 195 -0.28 -0.13 -9.60
N LEU A 196 -1.40 -0.73 -9.21
CA LEU A 196 -1.80 -2.06 -9.66
C LEU A 196 -2.89 -1.90 -10.72
N LEU A 197 -2.69 -2.53 -11.87
CA LEU A 197 -3.74 -2.71 -12.88
C LEU A 197 -4.27 -4.14 -12.80
N PHE A 198 -5.59 -4.28 -12.88
CA PHE A 198 -6.28 -5.55 -12.76
C PHE A 198 -6.81 -6.01 -14.12
N ALA A 199 -6.72 -7.32 -14.36
CA ALA A 199 -7.21 -7.94 -15.57
C ALA A 199 -8.75 -7.76 -15.72
N PRO A 200 -9.28 -7.78 -16.96
CA PRO A 200 -10.68 -7.54 -17.21
C PRO A 200 -11.69 -8.47 -16.54
#